data_AF-A0A2R9AYW9-F1
#
_entry.id   AF-A0A2R9AYW9-F1
#
_cell.length_a   1.000
_cell.length_b   1.000
_cell.length_c   1.000
_cell.angle_alpha   90.00
_cell.angle_beta   90.00
_cell.angle_gamma   90.00
#
_symmetry.space_group_name_H-M   'P 1'
#
loop_
_entity.id
_entity.type
_entity.pdbx_description
1 polymer ?
#
loop_
_entity_poly.entity_id
_entity_poly.type
_entity_poly.pdbx_seq_one_letter_code
_entity_poly.pdbx_strand_id
1 'polypeptide(L)'
;MPLMMSEEGFENEESDYHTLPRARIMQRKRGLEWFVCDGWKFLCTSCCGWLINICRRKKELKARTVWLGCPEKCEEKHPRNSIKNQKYNVFTFIPGVLYEQFKFFLNLYFLVISCSQFVPALKIGYLYTYWAPLGFVLAVTMTREAIDEFRRFQRDKEVNSQLYSKLTVRGKVQVKSSDIQVGDLIIVEKNQRIPSDMVFLRTSEKAGSCFIRTDQLDGETDWKLKVAVSCTQRLPALGDLFSISAYVYAQKPQMDIHSFEGTFTREDSDPPIHESLSIENTLWASTIVASGTVIGVVIYTGKETRSVMNTSNPKNKVGLLDLELNRLTKALFLALVALSIVMVTLQGFVGPWYRNLFRFLLLFSYIIPISLRVNLDMGKAVYGWMMMKDENIPGTVVRTSTIPEELGRLVYLLTDKTGTCGASPLLFFLFLYCQNCISILKQLEFLLKMSPNYFTITVKGSSYSGILRIRLKV
;
A
#
# COMPACT_ATOMS: atom_id res chain seq x y z
N MET A 1 -9.09 -19.98 39.52
CA MET A 1 -9.70 -18.64 39.47
C MET A 1 -8.86 -17.78 38.54
N PRO A 2 -9.37 -17.42 37.36
CA PRO A 2 -8.70 -16.48 36.48
C PRO A 2 -8.89 -15.06 37.03
N LEU A 3 -7.78 -14.33 37.16
CA LEU A 3 -7.79 -12.92 37.56
C LEU A 3 -8.40 -12.09 36.42
N MET A 4 -9.59 -11.54 36.69
CA MET A 4 -10.19 -10.47 35.91
C MET A 4 -9.26 -9.27 35.98
N MET A 5 -8.72 -8.86 34.82
CA MET A 5 -8.11 -7.54 34.65
C MET A 5 -9.27 -6.55 34.49
N SER A 6 -9.30 -5.58 35.38
CA SER A 6 -10.29 -4.51 35.47
C SER A 6 -10.38 -3.70 34.18
N GLU A 7 -11.62 -3.50 33.73
CA GLU A 7 -12.02 -2.46 32.80
C GLU A 7 -11.80 -1.09 33.45
N GLU A 8 -10.57 -0.58 33.43
CA GLU A 8 -10.32 0.84 33.64
C GLU A 8 -9.91 1.46 32.32
N GLY A 9 -10.72 2.44 31.91
CA GLY A 9 -10.81 2.97 30.57
C GLY A 9 -9.47 3.47 30.02
N PHE A 10 -9.11 2.95 28.85
CA PHE A 10 -8.47 3.78 27.85
C PHE A 10 -9.50 4.81 27.38
N GLU A 11 -9.73 5.86 28.18
CA GLU A 11 -10.27 7.10 27.64
C GLU A 11 -9.21 7.60 26.66
N ASN A 12 -9.50 7.45 25.37
CA ASN A 12 -8.78 8.14 24.32
C ASN A 12 -8.92 9.64 24.59
N GLU A 13 -7.96 10.22 25.29
CA GLU A 13 -7.87 11.67 25.41
C GLU A 13 -7.70 12.24 24.00
N GLU A 14 -8.78 12.81 23.49
CA GLU A 14 -8.87 13.53 22.21
C GLU A 14 -7.91 14.73 22.16
N SER A 15 -7.31 15.09 23.31
CA SER A 15 -6.33 16.17 23.52
C SER A 15 -4.98 15.94 22.82
N ASP A 16 -4.51 14.69 22.70
CA ASP A 16 -3.21 14.38 22.10
C ASP A 16 -3.20 14.46 20.57
N TYR A 17 -4.36 14.35 19.92
CA TYR A 17 -4.46 14.59 18.48
C TYR A 17 -4.28 16.07 18.11
N HIS A 18 -4.58 16.97 19.05
CA HIS A 18 -4.46 18.41 18.86
C HIS A 18 -3.03 18.96 18.97
N THR A 19 -2.09 18.19 19.52
CA THR A 19 -0.68 18.60 19.65
C THR A 19 0.15 18.33 18.39
N LEU A 20 -0.40 17.58 17.42
CA LEU A 20 0.23 17.39 16.11
C LEU A 20 0.39 18.74 15.36
N PRO A 21 1.53 19.01 14.72
CA PRO A 21 1.72 20.23 13.92
C PRO A 21 0.72 20.34 12.75
N ARG A 22 0.08 19.22 12.35
CA ARG A 22 -1.05 19.20 11.41
C ARG A 22 -2.35 19.76 11.99
N ALA A 23 -2.64 19.58 13.28
CA ALA A 23 -3.88 20.06 13.90
C ALA A 23 -3.88 21.60 14.04
N ARG A 24 -2.69 22.21 14.21
CA ARG A 24 -2.52 23.67 14.27
C ARG A 24 -2.82 24.38 12.94
N ILE A 25 -2.85 23.66 11.83
CA ILE A 25 -3.17 24.19 10.49
C ILE A 25 -4.70 24.36 10.30
N MET A 26 -5.52 23.73 11.14
CA MET A 26 -6.99 23.78 11.03
C MET A 26 -7.67 24.83 11.91
N GLN A 27 -6.92 25.72 12.58
CA GLN A 27 -7.48 26.92 13.19
C GLN A 27 -7.72 28.01 12.12
N ARG A 28 -8.95 27.96 11.60
CA ARG A 28 -9.76 29.01 10.99
C ARG A 28 -9.15 30.44 11.04
N LYS A 29 -8.30 30.78 10.06
CA LYS A 29 -8.03 32.18 9.71
C LYS A 29 -9.02 32.64 8.65
N ARG A 30 -10.13 33.25 9.09
CA ARG A 30 -10.99 34.07 8.24
C ARG A 30 -10.31 35.43 8.04
N GLY A 31 -9.72 35.62 6.86
CA GLY A 31 -9.08 36.86 6.44
C GLY A 31 -8.58 36.74 4.99
N LEU A 32 -8.01 37.82 4.45
CA LEU A 32 -7.46 37.92 3.09
C LEU A 32 -6.52 36.74 2.71
N GLU A 33 -5.87 36.12 3.72
CA GLU A 33 -5.05 34.90 3.59
C GLU A 33 -5.84 33.69 3.04
N TRP A 34 -7.14 33.55 3.31
CA TRP A 34 -7.98 32.45 2.79
C TRP A 34 -8.25 32.59 1.29
N PHE A 35 -8.44 33.82 0.82
CA PHE A 35 -8.63 34.13 -0.60
C PHE A 35 -7.35 33.90 -1.41
N VAL A 36 -6.19 34.23 -0.85
CA VAL A 36 -4.86 34.00 -1.44
C VAL A 36 -4.45 32.51 -1.39
N CYS A 37 -4.83 31.78 -0.33
CA CYS A 37 -4.37 30.40 -0.12
C CYS A 37 -5.27 29.32 -0.74
N ASP A 38 -6.59 29.44 -0.67
CA ASP A 38 -7.53 28.36 -1.00
C ASP A 38 -8.58 28.68 -2.09
N GLY A 39 -8.75 29.95 -2.48
CA GLY A 39 -9.71 30.33 -3.54
C GLY A 39 -9.45 29.64 -4.89
N TRP A 40 -8.17 29.40 -5.22
CA TRP A 40 -7.78 28.75 -6.49
C TRP A 40 -8.02 27.23 -6.49
N LYS A 41 -7.93 26.57 -5.32
CA LYS A 41 -8.28 25.15 -5.24
C LYS A 41 -9.76 24.95 -5.55
N PHE A 42 -10.64 25.83 -5.09
CA PHE A 42 -12.08 25.66 -5.28
C PHE A 42 -12.48 25.72 -6.77
N LEU A 43 -11.90 26.64 -7.55
CA LEU A 43 -12.18 26.80 -8.98
C LEU A 43 -11.72 25.60 -9.83
N CYS A 44 -10.55 25.04 -9.56
CA CYS A 44 -10.02 23.92 -10.35
C CYS A 44 -10.60 22.56 -9.89
N THR A 45 -10.90 22.41 -8.60
CA THR A 45 -11.42 21.15 -8.04
C THR A 45 -12.91 20.97 -8.30
N SER A 46 -13.70 22.06 -8.43
CA SER A 46 -15.15 21.97 -8.65
C SER A 46 -15.52 21.47 -10.06
N CYS A 47 -14.80 21.88 -11.11
CA CYS A 47 -15.05 21.40 -12.47
C CYS A 47 -14.57 19.95 -12.70
N CYS A 48 -13.35 19.62 -12.23
CA CYS A 48 -12.81 18.26 -12.40
C CYS A 48 -13.48 17.24 -11.46
N GLY A 49 -13.82 17.63 -10.23
CA GLY A 49 -14.48 16.73 -9.27
C GLY A 49 -15.88 16.31 -9.71
N TRP A 50 -16.62 17.22 -10.34
CA TRP A 50 -17.95 16.95 -10.91
C TRP A 50 -17.88 15.97 -12.09
N LEU A 51 -16.93 16.16 -13.02
CA LEU A 51 -16.68 15.25 -14.16
C LEU A 51 -16.23 13.85 -13.72
N ILE A 52 -15.43 13.75 -12.65
CA ILE A 52 -14.95 12.46 -12.14
C ILE A 52 -16.05 11.68 -11.40
N ASN A 53 -16.94 12.37 -10.67
CA ASN A 53 -18.04 11.72 -9.94
C ASN A 53 -19.14 11.19 -10.86
N ILE A 54 -19.37 11.81 -12.02
CA ILE A 54 -20.36 11.35 -13.00
C ILE A 54 -19.90 10.05 -13.69
N CYS A 55 -18.59 9.87 -13.92
CA CYS A 55 -18.04 8.71 -14.62
C CYS A 55 -17.78 7.48 -13.74
N ARG A 56 -17.88 7.58 -12.40
CA ARG A 56 -17.46 6.50 -11.49
C ARG A 56 -18.60 5.99 -10.63
N ARG A 57 -19.58 5.31 -11.24
CA ARG A 57 -20.52 4.45 -10.50
C ARG A 57 -19.70 3.39 -9.75
N LYS A 58 -19.73 3.42 -8.41
CA LYS A 58 -19.15 2.34 -7.59
C LYS A 58 -19.95 1.06 -7.89
N LYS A 59 -19.25 -0.01 -8.28
CA LYS A 59 -19.86 -1.32 -8.51
C LYS A 59 -20.34 -1.88 -7.16
N GLU A 60 -21.62 -2.22 -7.06
CA GLU A 60 -22.17 -2.88 -5.88
C GLU A 60 -21.68 -4.34 -5.83
N LEU A 61 -21.22 -4.76 -4.65
CA LEU A 61 -20.72 -6.10 -4.39
C LEU A 61 -21.89 -7.01 -4.02
N LYS A 62 -22.08 -8.10 -4.78
CA LYS A 62 -23.14 -9.09 -4.58
C LYS A 62 -22.59 -10.40 -4.02
N ALA A 63 -23.44 -11.13 -3.31
CA ALA A 63 -23.21 -12.53 -2.96
C ALA A 63 -23.26 -13.37 -4.24
N ARG A 64 -22.56 -14.52 -4.27
CA ARG A 64 -22.45 -15.34 -5.47
C ARG A 64 -22.47 -16.83 -5.17
N THR A 65 -22.97 -17.60 -6.13
CA THR A 65 -22.90 -19.06 -6.16
C THR A 65 -21.86 -19.50 -7.18
N VAL A 66 -20.88 -20.27 -6.74
CA VAL A 66 -19.81 -20.81 -7.60
C VAL A 66 -20.01 -22.31 -7.76
N TRP A 67 -20.24 -22.76 -8.99
CA TRP A 67 -20.44 -24.17 -9.31
C TRP A 67 -19.10 -24.89 -9.49
N LEU A 68 -18.98 -26.10 -8.96
CA LEU A 68 -17.83 -26.98 -9.16
C LEU A 68 -17.98 -27.74 -10.49
N GLY A 69 -16.91 -27.83 -11.27
CA GLY A 69 -16.86 -28.61 -12.52
C GLY A 69 -17.69 -28.07 -13.69
N CYS A 70 -18.60 -27.14 -13.47
CA CYS A 70 -19.50 -26.54 -14.49
C CYS A 70 -19.28 -25.02 -14.62
N PRO A 71 -18.22 -24.57 -15.31
CA PRO A 71 -17.94 -23.13 -15.49
C PRO A 71 -19.01 -22.41 -16.32
N GLU A 72 -19.80 -23.15 -17.12
CA GLU A 72 -20.84 -22.58 -18.00
C GLU A 72 -22.07 -22.04 -17.26
N LYS A 73 -22.31 -22.46 -16.01
CA LYS A 73 -23.43 -21.98 -15.18
C LYS A 73 -23.15 -20.65 -14.48
N CYS A 74 -21.94 -20.10 -14.59
CA CYS A 74 -21.57 -18.82 -13.99
C CYS A 74 -21.94 -17.65 -14.93
N GLU A 75 -23.17 -17.13 -14.81
CA GLU A 75 -23.65 -16.01 -15.63
C GLU A 75 -22.97 -14.66 -15.28
N GLU A 76 -22.39 -14.53 -14.08
CA GLU A 76 -21.81 -13.27 -13.62
C GLU A 76 -20.35 -13.05 -14.06
N LYS A 77 -20.09 -11.90 -14.69
CA LYS A 77 -18.72 -11.48 -15.03
C LYS A 77 -17.98 -10.97 -13.79
N HIS A 78 -17.05 -11.77 -13.31
CA HIS A 78 -16.13 -11.44 -12.22
C HIS A 78 -14.89 -10.68 -12.71
N PRO A 79 -14.23 -9.88 -11.84
CA PRO A 79 -12.99 -9.21 -12.20
C PRO A 79 -11.86 -10.22 -12.45
N ARG A 80 -10.96 -9.90 -13.38
CA ARG A 80 -9.76 -10.70 -13.63
C ARG A 80 -8.83 -10.70 -12.42
N ASN A 81 -8.11 -11.79 -12.19
CA ASN A 81 -7.11 -11.92 -11.11
C ASN A 81 -5.78 -11.19 -11.40
N SER A 82 -5.86 -9.98 -11.95
CA SER A 82 -4.68 -9.15 -12.22
C SER A 82 -4.55 -8.06 -11.17
N ILE A 83 -3.41 -8.03 -10.48
CA ILE A 83 -3.05 -6.94 -9.56
C ILE A 83 -2.51 -5.78 -10.40
N LYS A 84 -3.03 -4.57 -10.16
CA LYS A 84 -2.61 -3.33 -10.84
C LYS A 84 -2.40 -2.23 -9.81
N ASN A 85 -1.14 -1.97 -9.47
CA ASN A 85 -0.71 -0.93 -8.54
C ASN A 85 -0.25 0.35 -9.27
N GLN A 86 -0.38 0.37 -10.60
CA GLN A 86 -0.17 1.56 -11.42
C GLN A 86 -1.16 2.68 -11.04
N LYS A 87 -0.64 3.89 -10.89
CA LYS A 87 -1.42 5.13 -10.72
C LYS A 87 -2.08 5.55 -12.03
N TYR A 88 -1.36 5.39 -13.15
CA TYR A 88 -1.78 5.90 -14.45
C TYR A 88 -1.77 4.80 -15.51
N ASN A 89 -2.76 4.82 -16.39
CA ASN A 89 -2.70 4.14 -17.68
C ASN A 89 -1.89 4.96 -18.69
N VAL A 90 -1.38 4.34 -19.76
CA VAL A 90 -0.57 4.97 -20.82
C VAL A 90 -1.23 6.26 -21.36
N PHE A 91 -2.55 6.24 -21.60
CA PHE A 91 -3.29 7.40 -22.09
C PHE A 91 -3.57 8.45 -21.01
N THR A 92 -3.81 8.03 -19.76
CA THR A 92 -4.08 8.95 -18.64
C THR A 92 -2.81 9.51 -18.01
N PHE A 93 -1.64 9.00 -18.40
CA PHE A 93 -0.34 9.38 -17.84
C PHE A 93 -0.06 10.86 -18.10
N ILE A 94 -0.09 11.31 -19.35
CA ILE A 94 0.27 12.69 -19.70
C ILE A 94 -0.73 13.69 -19.06
N PRO A 95 -2.06 13.55 -19.23
CA PRO A 95 -3.00 14.51 -18.63
C PRO A 95 -2.99 14.47 -17.10
N GLY A 96 -2.85 13.28 -16.51
CA GLY A 96 -2.82 13.10 -15.06
C GLY A 96 -1.58 13.72 -14.43
N VAL A 97 -0.40 13.49 -15.02
CA VAL A 97 0.87 14.08 -14.55
C VAL A 97 0.86 15.59 -14.73
N LEU A 98 0.41 16.10 -15.88
CA LEU A 98 0.29 17.55 -16.11
C LEU A 98 -0.64 18.20 -15.09
N TYR A 99 -1.79 17.61 -14.81
CA TYR A 99 -2.72 18.12 -13.80
C TYR A 99 -2.06 18.20 -12.41
N GLU A 100 -1.36 17.15 -11.99
CA GLU A 100 -0.67 17.15 -10.70
C GLU A 100 0.50 18.14 -10.65
N GLN A 101 1.19 18.39 -11.76
CA GLN A 101 2.21 19.43 -11.81
C GLN A 101 1.60 20.84 -11.76
N PHE A 102 0.54 21.13 -12.52
CA PHE A 102 -0.08 22.46 -12.55
C PHE A 102 -0.98 22.77 -11.36
N LYS A 103 -1.30 21.76 -10.54
CA LYS A 103 -1.90 21.97 -9.21
C LYS A 103 -1.03 22.82 -8.29
N PHE A 104 0.30 22.81 -8.49
CA PHE A 104 1.22 23.68 -7.76
C PHE A 104 1.23 25.08 -8.38
N PHE A 105 1.13 26.12 -7.52
CA PHE A 105 1.06 27.52 -7.94
C PHE A 105 2.30 27.93 -8.73
N LEU A 106 3.49 27.44 -8.34
CA LEU A 106 4.75 27.73 -9.01
C LEU A 106 4.73 27.33 -10.51
N ASN A 107 4.23 26.13 -10.82
CA ASN A 107 4.18 25.65 -12.22
C ASN A 107 3.12 26.40 -13.02
N LEU A 108 1.98 26.71 -12.41
CA LEU A 108 0.92 27.51 -13.03
C LEU A 108 1.39 28.94 -13.31
N TYR A 109 2.15 29.54 -12.40
CA TYR A 109 2.74 30.88 -12.55
C TYR A 109 3.64 30.97 -13.80
N PHE A 110 4.54 29.99 -13.99
CA PHE A 110 5.39 29.96 -15.19
C PHE A 110 4.61 29.69 -16.48
N LEU A 111 3.52 28.92 -16.40
CA LEU A 111 2.61 28.74 -17.53
C LEU A 111 1.95 30.06 -17.93
N VAL A 112 1.41 30.82 -16.98
CA VAL A 112 0.78 32.12 -17.23
C VAL A 112 1.77 33.12 -17.82
N ILE A 113 3.00 33.19 -17.31
CA ILE A 113 4.05 34.04 -17.86
C ILE A 113 4.37 33.63 -19.29
N SER A 114 4.55 32.34 -19.57
CA SER A 114 4.87 31.84 -20.91
C SER A 114 3.74 32.11 -21.90
N CYS A 115 2.48 31.95 -21.49
CA CYS A 115 1.31 32.27 -22.31
C CYS A 115 1.16 33.77 -22.55
N SER A 116 1.50 34.63 -21.58
CA SER A 116 1.41 36.09 -21.74
C SER A 116 2.30 36.62 -22.87
N GLN A 117 3.40 35.93 -23.20
CA GLN A 117 4.32 36.33 -24.27
C GLN A 117 3.72 36.19 -25.68
N PHE A 118 2.62 35.44 -25.84
CA PHE A 118 1.88 35.41 -27.11
C PHE A 118 1.20 36.74 -27.44
N VAL A 119 0.92 37.56 -26.42
CA VAL A 119 0.30 38.88 -26.62
C VAL A 119 1.39 39.88 -27.02
N PRO A 120 1.40 40.40 -28.26
CA PRO A 120 2.48 41.28 -28.72
C PRO A 120 2.64 42.54 -27.87
N ALA A 121 1.55 43.03 -27.27
CA ALA A 121 1.55 44.20 -26.39
C ALA A 121 2.26 43.97 -25.04
N LEU A 122 2.45 42.72 -24.61
CA LEU A 122 3.09 42.33 -23.34
C LEU A 122 4.45 41.65 -23.54
N LYS A 123 4.87 41.49 -24.80
CA LYS A 123 6.10 40.76 -25.16
C LYS A 123 7.34 41.55 -24.73
N ILE A 124 8.14 40.96 -23.86
CA ILE A 124 9.42 41.55 -23.39
C ILE A 124 10.61 40.92 -24.12
N GLY A 125 10.51 39.64 -24.48
CA GLY A 125 11.59 38.88 -25.11
C GLY A 125 11.09 37.89 -26.17
N TYR A 126 11.97 36.96 -26.58
CA TYR A 126 11.62 35.91 -27.53
C TYR A 126 10.77 34.81 -26.86
N LEU A 127 9.84 34.20 -27.60
CA LEU A 127 8.94 33.16 -27.05
C LEU A 127 9.72 31.96 -26.49
N TYR A 128 10.83 31.58 -27.15
CA TYR A 128 11.61 30.41 -26.76
C TYR A 128 12.25 30.56 -25.38
N THR A 129 12.60 31.78 -24.92
CA THR A 129 13.27 31.99 -23.63
C THR A 129 12.37 31.68 -22.44
N TYR A 130 11.05 31.64 -22.64
CA TYR A 130 10.07 31.32 -21.60
C TYR A 130 9.56 29.88 -21.74
N TRP A 131 9.24 29.46 -22.97
CA TRP A 131 8.73 28.12 -23.24
C TRP A 131 9.79 27.03 -23.11
N ALA A 132 11.05 27.29 -23.48
CA ALA A 132 12.09 26.27 -23.40
C ALA A 132 12.40 25.85 -21.95
N PRO A 133 12.61 26.76 -20.98
CA PRO A 133 12.81 26.38 -19.59
C PRO A 133 11.60 25.64 -18.98
N LEU A 134 10.37 26.11 -19.27
CA LEU A 134 9.14 25.46 -18.81
C LEU A 134 9.01 24.04 -19.39
N GLY A 135 9.22 23.89 -20.70
CA GLY A 135 9.21 22.59 -21.37
C GLY A 135 10.25 21.63 -20.82
N PHE A 136 11.46 22.12 -20.51
CA PHE A 136 12.50 21.32 -19.88
C PHE A 136 12.10 20.82 -18.48
N VAL A 137 11.56 21.70 -17.63
CA VAL A 137 11.07 21.31 -16.28
C VAL A 137 9.99 20.22 -16.38
N LEU A 138 9.03 20.42 -17.28
CA LEU A 138 7.95 19.46 -17.50
C LEU A 138 8.47 18.14 -18.07
N ALA A 139 9.44 18.17 -18.98
CA ALA A 139 10.06 16.96 -19.54
C ALA A 139 10.81 16.14 -18.47
N VAL A 140 11.59 16.80 -17.62
CA VAL A 140 12.32 16.12 -16.52
C VAL A 140 11.34 15.49 -15.53
N THR A 141 10.29 16.22 -15.13
CA THR A 141 9.27 15.69 -14.20
C THR A 141 8.47 14.54 -14.79
N MET A 142 8.07 14.61 -16.06
CA MET A 142 7.40 13.52 -16.76
C MET A 142 8.30 12.28 -16.88
N THR A 143 9.56 12.46 -17.26
CA THR A 143 10.51 11.35 -17.40
C THR A 143 10.70 10.64 -16.06
N ARG A 144 10.86 11.39 -14.96
CA ARG A 144 10.96 10.82 -13.62
C ARG A 144 9.72 10.01 -13.23
N GLU A 145 8.52 10.57 -13.38
CA GLU A 145 7.28 9.85 -13.03
C GLU A 145 7.08 8.62 -13.93
N ALA A 146 7.49 8.69 -15.21
CA ALA A 146 7.44 7.56 -16.13
C ALA A 146 8.34 6.40 -15.67
N ILE A 147 9.56 6.70 -15.19
CA ILE A 147 10.48 5.69 -14.65
C ILE A 147 9.88 5.02 -13.41
N ASP A 148 9.33 5.80 -12.49
CA ASP A 148 8.69 5.28 -11.27
C ASP A 148 7.49 4.37 -11.61
N GLU A 149 6.70 4.75 -12.60
CA GLU A 149 5.53 3.99 -13.04
C GLU A 149 5.92 2.70 -13.79
N PHE A 150 6.97 2.75 -14.60
CA PHE A 150 7.50 1.57 -15.28
C PHE A 150 8.08 0.53 -14.29
N ARG A 151 8.77 0.99 -13.23
CA ARG A 151 9.23 0.10 -12.15
C ARG A 151 8.08 -0.53 -11.36
N ARG A 152 6.93 0.15 -11.23
CA ARG A 152 5.71 -0.49 -10.68
C ARG A 152 5.15 -1.54 -11.62
N PHE A 153 5.07 -1.22 -12.91
CA PHE A 153 4.60 -2.15 -13.92
C PHE A 153 5.40 -3.45 -13.96
N GLN A 154 6.72 -3.38 -13.89
CA GLN A 154 7.58 -4.57 -13.90
C GLN A 154 7.27 -5.51 -12.72
N ARG A 155 7.11 -4.96 -11.51
CA ARG A 155 6.76 -5.75 -10.32
C ARG A 155 5.36 -6.35 -10.41
N ASP A 156 4.39 -5.57 -10.88
CA ASP A 156 3.05 -6.08 -11.11
C ASP A 156 3.06 -7.20 -12.17
N LYS A 157 3.87 -7.07 -13.22
CA LYS A 157 4.03 -8.11 -14.26
C LYS A 157 4.63 -9.39 -13.68
N GLU A 158 5.65 -9.28 -12.83
CA GLU A 158 6.28 -10.43 -12.17
C GLU A 158 5.26 -11.21 -11.34
N VAL A 159 4.52 -10.54 -10.47
CA VAL A 159 3.46 -11.15 -9.63
C VAL A 159 2.35 -11.77 -10.49
N ASN A 160 1.87 -11.06 -11.50
CA ASN A 160 0.81 -11.54 -12.39
C ASN A 160 1.26 -12.73 -13.27
N SER A 161 2.56 -12.86 -13.53
CA SER A 161 3.14 -13.93 -14.34
C SER A 161 3.49 -15.21 -13.59
N GLN A 162 3.33 -15.22 -12.25
CA GLN A 162 3.55 -16.42 -11.44
C GLN A 162 2.67 -17.57 -11.91
N LEU A 163 3.25 -18.77 -11.97
CA LEU A 163 2.60 -19.97 -12.46
C LEU A 163 1.92 -20.74 -11.34
N TYR A 164 0.70 -21.18 -11.60
CA TYR A 164 -0.14 -21.96 -10.71
C TYR A 164 -0.71 -23.16 -11.46
N SER A 165 -0.95 -24.23 -10.73
CA SER A 165 -1.49 -25.46 -11.29
C SER A 165 -3.00 -25.47 -11.19
N LYS A 166 -3.68 -25.38 -12.33
CA LYS A 166 -5.13 -25.52 -12.45
C LYS A 166 -5.48 -26.99 -12.69
N LEU A 167 -6.44 -27.50 -11.91
CA LEU A 167 -7.02 -28.81 -12.12
C LEU A 167 -8.11 -28.70 -13.19
N THR A 168 -8.02 -29.51 -14.24
CA THR A 168 -9.00 -29.62 -15.33
C THR A 168 -9.45 -31.08 -15.46
N VAL A 169 -10.60 -31.34 -16.08
CA VAL A 169 -11.10 -32.70 -16.37
C VAL A 169 -10.06 -33.59 -17.07
N ARG A 170 -9.19 -32.98 -17.89
CA ARG A 170 -8.12 -33.66 -18.64
C ARG A 170 -6.79 -33.78 -17.88
N GLY A 171 -6.69 -33.25 -16.66
CA GLY A 171 -5.48 -33.30 -15.82
C GLY A 171 -5.02 -31.93 -15.29
N LYS A 172 -3.76 -31.88 -14.83
CA LYS A 172 -3.11 -30.68 -14.26
C LYS A 172 -2.55 -29.80 -15.39
N VAL A 173 -2.98 -28.54 -15.46
CA VAL A 173 -2.52 -27.54 -16.44
C VAL A 173 -1.87 -26.37 -15.72
N GLN A 174 -0.75 -25.85 -16.23
CA GLN A 174 -0.12 -24.65 -15.67
C GLN A 174 -0.76 -23.39 -16.25
N VAL A 175 -1.13 -22.46 -15.38
CA VAL A 175 -1.84 -21.21 -15.70
C VAL A 175 -1.17 -20.05 -14.97
N LYS A 176 -1.16 -18.86 -15.58
CA LYS A 176 -0.64 -17.66 -14.93
C LYS A 176 -1.61 -17.15 -13.87
N SER A 177 -1.09 -16.50 -12.84
CA SER A 177 -1.90 -15.87 -11.78
C SER A 177 -3.00 -14.95 -12.34
N SER A 178 -2.67 -14.18 -13.39
CA SER A 178 -3.63 -13.26 -14.05
C SER A 178 -4.82 -13.93 -14.73
N ASP A 179 -4.66 -15.20 -15.12
CA ASP A 179 -5.61 -15.92 -15.96
C ASP A 179 -6.55 -16.80 -15.13
N ILE A 180 -6.35 -16.85 -13.81
CA ILE A 180 -7.21 -17.54 -12.84
C ILE A 180 -8.57 -16.85 -12.78
N GLN A 181 -9.64 -17.65 -12.87
CA GLN A 181 -11.02 -17.18 -12.82
C GLN A 181 -11.78 -17.80 -11.63
N VAL A 182 -12.91 -17.18 -11.28
CA VAL A 182 -13.81 -17.70 -10.25
C VAL A 182 -14.37 -19.06 -10.71
N GLY A 183 -14.40 -20.03 -9.80
CA GLY A 183 -14.78 -21.42 -10.10
C GLY A 183 -13.62 -22.32 -10.53
N ASP A 184 -12.44 -21.76 -10.79
CA ASP A 184 -11.28 -22.58 -11.09
C ASP A 184 -10.81 -23.35 -9.86
N LEU A 185 -10.45 -24.61 -10.08
CA LEU A 185 -9.82 -25.47 -9.09
C LEU A 185 -8.31 -25.30 -9.18
N ILE A 186 -7.70 -24.75 -8.14
CA ILE A 186 -6.26 -24.48 -8.09
C ILE A 186 -5.60 -25.42 -7.08
N ILE A 187 -4.50 -26.02 -7.51
CA ILE A 187 -3.58 -26.81 -6.70
C ILE A 187 -2.43 -25.90 -6.28
N VAL A 188 -2.24 -25.76 -4.97
CA VAL A 188 -1.16 -25.01 -4.36
C VAL A 188 -0.22 -25.98 -3.65
N GLU A 189 1.06 -25.88 -3.94
CA GLU A 189 2.09 -26.72 -3.35
C GLU A 189 2.65 -26.10 -2.06
N LYS A 190 3.39 -26.90 -1.28
CA LYS A 190 4.03 -26.44 -0.05
C LYS A 190 4.95 -25.23 -0.33
N ASN A 191 4.94 -24.26 0.57
CA ASN A 191 5.69 -22.99 0.50
C ASN A 191 5.30 -22.07 -0.67
N GLN A 192 4.22 -22.39 -1.40
CA GLN A 192 3.67 -21.50 -2.41
C GLN A 192 2.62 -20.57 -1.79
N ARG A 193 2.55 -19.34 -2.30
CA ARG A 193 1.53 -18.37 -1.90
C ARG A 193 0.21 -18.67 -2.60
N ILE A 194 -0.88 -18.41 -1.91
CA ILE A 194 -2.22 -18.58 -2.46
C ILE A 194 -2.53 -17.43 -3.44
N PRO A 195 -2.94 -17.70 -4.69
CA PRO A 195 -3.08 -16.68 -5.73
C PRO A 195 -4.33 -15.80 -5.58
N SER A 196 -5.37 -16.33 -4.93
CA SER A 196 -6.70 -15.73 -4.86
C SER A 196 -7.47 -16.32 -3.67
N ASP A 197 -8.53 -15.66 -3.22
CA ASP A 197 -9.35 -16.19 -2.12
C ASP A 197 -10.13 -17.42 -2.60
N MET A 198 -9.93 -18.55 -1.90
CA MET A 198 -10.50 -19.85 -2.27
C MET A 198 -11.10 -20.59 -1.06
N VAL A 199 -12.06 -21.49 -1.31
CA VAL A 199 -12.51 -22.48 -0.32
C VAL A 199 -11.60 -23.69 -0.38
N PHE A 200 -11.20 -24.19 0.77
CA PHE A 200 -10.38 -25.37 0.92
C PHE A 200 -11.21 -26.65 0.73
N LEU A 201 -10.99 -27.37 -0.38
CA LEU A 201 -11.78 -28.55 -0.73
C LEU A 201 -11.09 -29.85 -0.35
N ARG A 202 -9.78 -29.96 -0.59
CA ARG A 202 -9.06 -31.21 -0.37
C ARG A 202 -7.58 -30.97 -0.12
N THR A 203 -6.98 -31.83 0.70
CA THR A 203 -5.53 -31.89 0.92
C THR A 203 -4.98 -33.29 0.68
N SER A 204 -3.68 -33.39 0.44
CA SER A 204 -2.94 -34.64 0.45
C SER A 204 -2.93 -35.33 1.82
N GLU A 205 -3.14 -34.60 2.91
CA GLU A 205 -3.12 -35.16 4.27
C GLU A 205 -4.43 -35.89 4.60
N LYS A 206 -4.33 -37.08 5.21
CA LYS A 206 -5.52 -37.90 5.56
C LYS A 206 -6.45 -37.22 6.56
N ALA A 207 -5.92 -36.35 7.42
CA ALA A 207 -6.68 -35.63 8.43
C ALA A 207 -7.58 -34.53 7.84
N GLY A 208 -7.39 -34.13 6.57
CA GLY A 208 -8.15 -33.02 5.98
C GLY A 208 -7.73 -31.64 6.49
N SER A 209 -6.69 -31.56 7.32
CA SER A 209 -6.13 -30.31 7.84
C SER A 209 -4.97 -29.80 6.99
N CYS A 210 -4.79 -28.48 6.98
CA CYS A 210 -3.58 -27.84 6.47
C CYS A 210 -3.25 -26.64 7.35
N PHE A 211 -1.96 -26.33 7.48
CA PHE A 211 -1.50 -25.13 8.17
C PHE A 211 -1.17 -24.04 7.15
N ILE A 212 -1.66 -22.83 7.38
CA ILE A 212 -1.29 -21.65 6.61
C ILE A 212 -0.63 -20.61 7.50
N ARG A 213 0.23 -19.78 6.91
CA ARG A 213 0.81 -18.61 7.55
C ARG A 213 0.23 -17.33 6.94
N THR A 214 -0.17 -16.40 7.80
CA THR A 214 -0.83 -15.14 7.44
C THR A 214 0.05 -13.90 7.62
N ASP A 215 1.37 -14.08 7.56
CA ASP A 215 2.39 -13.04 7.82
C ASP A 215 2.17 -11.72 7.05
N GLN A 216 1.65 -11.80 5.82
CA GLN A 216 1.42 -10.61 4.98
C GLN A 216 0.04 -9.96 5.15
N LEU A 217 -0.90 -10.63 5.82
CA LEU A 217 -2.29 -10.17 5.93
C LEU A 217 -2.54 -9.47 7.27
N ASP A 218 -2.15 -10.10 8.36
CA ASP A 218 -2.37 -9.63 9.75
C ASP A 218 -1.08 -9.50 10.55
N GLY A 219 0.07 -9.88 9.98
CA GLY A 219 1.33 -9.88 10.70
C GLY A 219 1.40 -10.97 11.77
N GLU A 220 0.62 -12.04 11.68
CA GLU A 220 0.79 -13.20 12.56
C GLU A 220 1.79 -14.20 11.96
N THR A 221 2.76 -14.62 12.77
CA THR A 221 3.73 -15.67 12.38
C THR A 221 3.23 -17.08 12.63
N ASP A 222 2.19 -17.22 13.45
CA ASP A 222 1.70 -18.50 13.90
C ASP A 222 0.99 -19.25 12.77
N TRP A 223 1.13 -20.57 12.82
CA TRP A 223 0.47 -21.44 11.87
C TRP A 223 -1.02 -21.52 12.22
N LYS A 224 -1.87 -21.06 11.29
CA LYS A 224 -3.32 -21.18 11.43
C LYS A 224 -3.78 -22.48 10.79
N LEU A 225 -4.49 -23.28 11.57
CA LEU A 225 -5.13 -24.50 11.10
C LEU A 225 -6.30 -24.15 10.17
N LYS A 226 -6.36 -24.83 9.04
CA LYS A 226 -7.46 -24.80 8.07
C LYS A 226 -7.94 -26.22 7.82
N VAL A 227 -9.25 -26.39 7.65
CA VAL A 227 -9.90 -27.69 7.52
C VAL A 227 -10.65 -27.76 6.19
N ALA A 228 -10.40 -28.81 5.43
CA ALA A 228 -11.05 -29.04 4.15
C ALA A 228 -12.54 -29.36 4.35
N VAL A 229 -13.35 -29.07 3.34
CA VAL A 229 -14.76 -29.47 3.33
C VAL A 229 -14.87 -31.01 3.46
N SER A 230 -15.71 -31.48 4.39
CA SER A 230 -15.68 -32.88 4.85
C SER A 230 -16.19 -33.84 3.78
N CYS A 231 -17.20 -33.43 3.00
CA CYS A 231 -17.72 -34.24 1.90
C CYS A 231 -16.72 -34.42 0.75
N THR A 232 -15.87 -33.42 0.46
CA THR A 232 -14.90 -33.48 -0.64
C THR A 232 -13.60 -34.19 -0.24
N GLN A 233 -13.20 -34.10 1.02
CA GLN A 233 -12.03 -34.83 1.54
C GLN A 233 -12.24 -36.35 1.55
N ARG A 234 -13.48 -36.82 1.73
CA ARG A 234 -13.85 -38.25 1.72
C ARG A 234 -13.74 -38.93 0.35
N LEU A 235 -13.52 -38.17 -0.72
CA LEU A 235 -13.49 -38.72 -2.08
C LEU A 235 -12.17 -39.47 -2.34
N PRO A 236 -12.21 -40.66 -2.97
CA PRO A 236 -11.02 -41.45 -3.21
C PRO A 236 -10.11 -40.80 -4.25
N ALA A 237 -10.64 -40.36 -5.41
CA ALA A 237 -9.84 -39.81 -6.50
C ALA A 237 -10.03 -38.30 -6.67
N LEU A 238 -9.00 -37.64 -7.22
CA LEU A 238 -9.04 -36.21 -7.56
C LEU A 238 -10.03 -35.90 -8.69
N GLY A 239 -10.21 -36.85 -9.62
CA GLY A 239 -11.17 -36.75 -10.72
C GLY A 239 -12.62 -36.70 -10.26
N ASP A 240 -12.92 -37.29 -9.10
CA ASP A 240 -14.27 -37.31 -8.52
C ASP A 240 -14.76 -35.92 -8.12
N LEU A 241 -13.85 -34.94 -8.00
CA LEU A 241 -14.22 -33.55 -7.73
C LEU A 241 -14.94 -32.89 -8.91
N PHE A 242 -14.76 -33.41 -10.13
CA PHE A 242 -15.48 -32.94 -11.33
C PHE A 242 -16.77 -33.70 -11.60
N SER A 243 -16.90 -34.94 -11.12
CA SER A 243 -18.11 -35.73 -11.31
C SER A 243 -19.22 -35.31 -10.34
N ILE A 244 -18.86 -34.60 -9.27
CA ILE A 244 -19.83 -34.15 -8.27
C ILE A 244 -20.57 -32.89 -8.70
N SER A 245 -21.89 -32.93 -8.61
CA SER A 245 -22.74 -31.72 -8.65
C SER A 245 -22.74 -31.05 -7.28
N ALA A 246 -21.92 -30.02 -7.15
CA ALA A 246 -21.87 -29.20 -5.95
C ALA A 246 -21.63 -27.73 -6.29
N TYR A 247 -22.13 -26.85 -5.43
CA TYR A 247 -21.91 -25.42 -5.52
C TYR A 247 -21.61 -24.82 -4.15
N VAL A 248 -20.86 -23.73 -4.18
CA VAL A 248 -20.51 -22.93 -3.01
C VAL A 248 -21.30 -21.63 -3.08
N TYR A 249 -22.18 -21.42 -2.11
CA TYR A 249 -22.75 -20.10 -1.84
C TYR A 249 -21.77 -19.33 -0.95
N ALA A 250 -21.32 -18.17 -1.41
CA ALA A 250 -20.45 -17.28 -0.65
C ALA A 250 -21.10 -15.90 -0.51
N GLN A 251 -20.94 -15.31 0.67
CA GLN A 251 -21.38 -13.95 0.96
C GLN A 251 -20.81 -12.90 -0.03
N LYS A 252 -21.22 -11.64 0.11
CA LYS A 252 -20.55 -10.55 -0.62
C LYS A 252 -19.10 -10.39 -0.11
N PRO A 253 -18.13 -10.01 -0.97
CA PRO A 253 -16.79 -9.66 -0.52
C PRO A 253 -16.83 -8.58 0.57
N GLN A 254 -16.15 -8.83 1.69
CA GLN A 254 -16.05 -7.93 2.83
C GLN A 254 -14.57 -7.71 3.18
N MET A 255 -14.27 -6.56 3.78
CA MET A 255 -12.91 -6.20 4.19
C MET A 255 -12.41 -6.99 5.40
N ASP A 256 -13.32 -7.42 6.27
CA ASP A 256 -12.98 -8.19 7.46
C ASP A 256 -12.35 -9.55 7.07
N ILE A 257 -11.20 -9.83 7.66
CA ILE A 257 -10.40 -11.03 7.41
C ILE A 257 -10.80 -12.19 8.32
N HIS A 258 -11.49 -11.92 9.44
CA HIS A 258 -11.82 -12.88 10.49
C HIS A 258 -13.22 -13.50 10.36
N SER A 259 -14.13 -12.88 9.60
CA SER A 259 -15.46 -13.42 9.32
C SER A 259 -15.53 -14.01 7.91
N PHE A 260 -16.21 -15.15 7.75
CA PHE A 260 -16.62 -15.67 6.45
C PHE A 260 -17.84 -16.56 6.64
N GLU A 261 -18.91 -16.25 5.92
CA GLU A 261 -20.13 -17.04 5.88
C GLU A 261 -20.33 -17.57 4.46
N GLY A 262 -20.48 -18.89 4.37
CA GLY A 262 -20.82 -19.57 3.13
C GLY A 262 -21.49 -20.91 3.39
N THR A 263 -21.99 -21.52 2.34
CA THR A 263 -22.60 -22.86 2.40
C THR A 263 -22.13 -23.67 1.22
N PHE A 264 -21.62 -24.86 1.49
CA PHE A 264 -21.30 -25.85 0.49
C PHE A 264 -22.50 -26.79 0.36
N THR A 265 -23.05 -26.93 -0.84
CA THR A 265 -24.16 -27.85 -1.11
C THR A 265 -23.74 -28.86 -2.15
N ARG A 266 -23.94 -30.15 -1.84
CA ARG A 266 -23.77 -31.26 -2.77
C ARG A 266 -25.13 -31.88 -3.09
N GLU A 267 -25.49 -31.87 -4.38
CA GLU A 267 -26.79 -32.33 -4.88
C GLU A 267 -26.81 -33.82 -5.25
N ASP A 268 -25.66 -34.47 -5.49
CA ASP A 268 -25.64 -35.89 -5.92
C ASP A 268 -26.07 -36.91 -4.85
N SER A 269 -26.23 -36.49 -3.60
CA SER A 269 -26.59 -37.37 -2.50
C SER A 269 -28.04 -37.11 -2.12
N ASP A 270 -28.83 -38.16 -1.94
CA ASP A 270 -30.19 -38.09 -1.40
C ASP A 270 -30.17 -38.49 0.08
N PRO A 271 -30.45 -37.58 1.04
CA PRO A 271 -30.73 -36.15 0.89
C PRO A 271 -29.49 -35.28 0.58
N PRO A 272 -29.69 -34.07 0.01
CA PRO A 272 -28.59 -33.17 -0.33
C PRO A 272 -27.79 -32.80 0.91
N ILE A 273 -26.46 -32.87 0.78
CA ILE A 273 -25.55 -32.58 1.89
C ILE A 273 -25.27 -31.07 1.89
N HIS A 274 -25.68 -30.41 2.96
CA HIS A 274 -25.38 -29.00 3.21
C HIS A 274 -24.35 -28.89 4.33
N GLU A 275 -23.16 -28.36 4.03
CA GLU A 275 -22.11 -28.06 5.00
C GLU A 275 -21.95 -26.54 5.10
N SER A 276 -22.04 -25.98 6.32
CA SER A 276 -21.76 -24.56 6.56
C SER A 276 -20.25 -24.31 6.48
N LEU A 277 -19.85 -23.29 5.73
CA LEU A 277 -18.45 -22.88 5.61
C LEU A 277 -18.15 -21.73 6.56
N SER A 278 -17.11 -21.91 7.37
CA SER A 278 -16.57 -20.87 8.25
C SER A 278 -15.19 -20.40 7.74
N ILE A 279 -14.55 -19.50 8.48
CA ILE A 279 -13.19 -19.04 8.20
C ILE A 279 -12.17 -20.17 8.16
N GLU A 280 -12.37 -21.25 8.91
CA GLU A 280 -11.45 -22.40 8.92
C GLU A 280 -11.41 -23.14 7.59
N ASN A 281 -12.47 -23.02 6.78
CA ASN A 281 -12.57 -23.67 5.47
C ASN A 281 -12.08 -22.79 4.32
N THR A 282 -11.47 -21.64 4.61
CA THR A 282 -11.05 -20.68 3.58
C THR A 282 -9.56 -20.39 3.60
N LEU A 283 -9.07 -20.01 2.43
CA LEU A 283 -7.67 -19.75 2.14
C LEU A 283 -7.58 -18.38 1.47
N TRP A 284 -6.95 -17.43 2.16
CA TRP A 284 -6.85 -16.04 1.71
C TRP A 284 -5.67 -15.83 0.77
N ALA A 285 -5.84 -14.93 -0.20
CA ALA A 285 -4.80 -14.50 -1.11
C ALA A 285 -3.53 -14.06 -0.35
N SER A 286 -2.37 -14.38 -0.92
CA SER A 286 -1.03 -14.07 -0.39
C SER A 286 -0.61 -14.81 0.89
N THR A 287 -1.44 -15.71 1.44
CA THR A 287 -1.04 -16.58 2.57
C THR A 287 -0.18 -17.76 2.07
N ILE A 288 0.69 -18.31 2.92
CA ILE A 288 1.64 -19.38 2.57
C ILE A 288 1.16 -20.72 3.11
N VAL A 289 1.15 -21.74 2.26
CA VAL A 289 0.82 -23.13 2.64
C VAL A 289 2.03 -23.81 3.29
N ALA A 290 1.88 -24.38 4.48
CA ALA A 290 2.97 -24.98 5.26
C ALA A 290 3.23 -26.45 4.93
N SER A 291 2.17 -27.22 4.68
CA SER A 291 2.22 -28.67 4.55
C SER A 291 1.24 -29.19 3.51
N GLY A 292 1.65 -30.26 2.84
CA GLY A 292 0.86 -30.94 1.82
C GLY A 292 0.65 -30.16 0.53
N THR A 293 -0.20 -30.72 -0.32
CA THR A 293 -0.79 -30.03 -1.45
C THR A 293 -2.23 -29.67 -1.12
N VAL A 294 -2.61 -28.45 -1.44
CA VAL A 294 -3.92 -27.89 -1.12
C VAL A 294 -4.68 -27.67 -2.41
N ILE A 295 -5.94 -28.08 -2.43
CA ILE A 295 -6.85 -27.90 -3.55
C ILE A 295 -8.01 -27.06 -3.07
N GLY A 296 -8.26 -25.97 -3.78
CA GLY A 296 -9.39 -25.10 -3.48
C GLY A 296 -10.06 -24.56 -4.72
N VAL A 297 -11.32 -24.16 -4.54
CA VAL A 297 -12.12 -23.47 -5.56
C VAL A 297 -12.04 -21.97 -5.34
N VAL A 298 -11.68 -21.23 -6.38
CA VAL A 298 -11.55 -19.77 -6.32
C VAL A 298 -12.93 -19.11 -6.21
N ILE A 299 -13.13 -18.27 -5.20
CA ILE A 299 -14.39 -17.53 -4.98
C ILE A 299 -14.26 -16.07 -5.41
N TYR A 300 -13.20 -15.40 -4.94
CA TYR A 300 -12.96 -13.98 -5.20
C TYR A 300 -11.62 -13.81 -5.88
N THR A 301 -11.58 -12.94 -6.89
CA THR A 301 -10.42 -12.69 -7.74
C THR A 301 -10.06 -11.21 -7.79
N GLY A 302 -8.75 -10.93 -7.91
CA GLY A 302 -8.23 -9.59 -8.12
C GLY A 302 -8.71 -8.57 -7.08
N LYS A 303 -9.47 -7.57 -7.54
CA LYS A 303 -9.96 -6.46 -6.70
C LYS A 303 -10.93 -6.85 -5.59
N GLU A 304 -11.53 -8.04 -5.68
CA GLU A 304 -12.49 -8.55 -4.70
C GLU A 304 -11.84 -9.41 -3.63
N THR A 305 -10.53 -9.68 -3.74
CA THR A 305 -9.78 -10.39 -2.70
C THR A 305 -9.60 -9.51 -1.45
N ARG A 306 -9.63 -10.13 -0.27
CA ARG A 306 -9.50 -9.40 1.01
C ARG A 306 -8.20 -8.62 1.13
N SER A 307 -7.10 -9.23 0.71
CA SER A 307 -5.78 -8.59 0.69
C SER A 307 -5.77 -7.29 -0.13
N VAL A 308 -6.40 -7.30 -1.32
CA VAL A 308 -6.47 -6.11 -2.18
C VAL A 308 -7.48 -5.09 -1.65
N MET A 309 -8.59 -5.54 -1.05
CA MET A 309 -9.57 -4.63 -0.43
C MET A 309 -8.99 -3.88 0.78
N ASN A 310 -8.08 -4.50 1.53
CA ASN A 310 -7.35 -3.85 2.62
C ASN A 310 -6.15 -3.01 2.13
N THR A 311 -5.83 -3.07 0.84
CA THR A 311 -4.80 -2.23 0.24
C THR A 311 -5.39 -0.89 -0.22
N SER A 312 -4.80 0.21 0.25
CA SER A 312 -5.20 1.55 -0.20
C SER A 312 -4.78 1.83 -1.65
N ASN A 313 -5.63 2.55 -2.38
CA ASN A 313 -5.30 2.97 -3.75
C ASN A 313 -4.01 3.83 -3.78
N PRO A 314 -3.14 3.65 -4.78
CA PRO A 314 -1.89 4.40 -4.89
C PRO A 314 -2.20 5.90 -5.06
N LYS A 315 -1.68 6.74 -4.16
CA LYS A 315 -1.81 8.19 -4.19
C LYS A 315 -0.46 8.85 -4.51
N ASN A 316 -0.51 10.04 -5.11
CA ASN A 316 0.66 10.90 -5.26
C ASN A 316 1.07 11.46 -3.90
N LYS A 317 2.26 11.07 -3.45
CA LYS A 317 2.86 11.61 -2.23
C LYS A 317 3.59 12.91 -2.58
N VAL A 318 3.27 13.96 -1.87
CA VAL A 318 3.87 15.31 -2.01
C VAL A 318 4.69 15.59 -0.75
N GLY A 319 5.90 16.13 -0.94
CA GLY A 319 6.77 16.53 0.18
C GLY A 319 6.27 17.79 0.87
N LEU A 320 6.60 17.94 2.15
CA LEU A 320 6.33 19.14 2.92
C LEU A 320 7.14 20.32 2.38
N LEU A 321 8.38 20.06 1.94
CA LEU A 321 9.23 21.06 1.28
C LEU A 321 8.53 21.68 0.05
N ASP A 322 7.85 20.88 -0.77
CA ASP A 322 7.12 21.36 -1.95
C ASP A 322 5.97 22.32 -1.54
N LEU A 323 5.32 22.05 -0.40
CA LEU A 323 4.27 22.91 0.13
C LEU A 323 4.81 24.22 0.73
N GLU A 324 5.97 24.17 1.39
CA GLU A 324 6.68 25.35 1.91
C GLU A 324 7.10 26.28 0.76
N LEU A 325 7.72 25.72 -0.28
CA LEU A 325 8.11 26.46 -1.47
C LEU A 325 6.90 27.11 -2.15
N ASN A 326 5.80 26.36 -2.29
CA ASN A 326 4.56 26.90 -2.85
C ASN A 326 4.02 28.09 -2.04
N ARG A 327 4.19 28.09 -0.71
CA ARG A 327 3.80 29.20 0.17
C ARG A 327 4.71 30.42 -0.03
N LEU A 328 6.02 30.20 -0.11
CA LEU A 328 7.00 31.27 -0.37
C LEU A 328 6.80 31.90 -1.75
N THR A 329 6.54 31.09 -2.79
CA THR A 329 6.23 31.58 -4.14
C THR A 329 4.97 32.45 -4.14
N LYS A 330 3.92 32.08 -3.39
CA LYS A 330 2.73 32.92 -3.26
C LYS A 330 3.04 34.27 -2.59
N ALA A 331 3.86 34.27 -1.54
CA ALA A 331 4.28 35.51 -0.88
C ALA A 331 5.11 36.41 -1.82
N LEU A 332 6.06 35.83 -2.55
CA LEU A 332 6.85 36.55 -3.56
C LEU A 332 5.97 37.09 -4.68
N PHE A 333 4.97 36.34 -5.14
CA PHE A 333 4.01 36.81 -6.13
C PHE A 333 3.20 38.02 -5.64
N LEU A 334 2.74 38.02 -4.39
CA LEU A 334 2.07 39.18 -3.82
C LEU A 334 3.00 40.40 -3.74
N ALA A 335 4.25 40.21 -3.35
CA ALA A 335 5.25 41.27 -3.33
C ALA A 335 5.53 41.83 -4.74
N LEU A 336 5.55 40.97 -5.77
CA LEU A 336 5.68 41.37 -7.18
C LEU A 336 4.51 42.24 -7.63
N VAL A 337 3.28 41.85 -7.29
CA VAL A 337 2.09 42.65 -7.62
C VAL A 337 2.18 44.01 -6.92
N ALA A 338 2.53 44.06 -5.63
CA ALA A 338 2.70 45.31 -4.90
C ALA A 338 3.76 46.22 -5.54
N LEU A 339 4.94 45.68 -5.87
CA LEU A 339 6.00 46.43 -6.53
C LEU A 339 5.57 46.95 -7.91
N SER A 340 4.84 46.15 -8.69
CA SER A 340 4.31 46.57 -9.99
C SER A 340 3.32 47.73 -9.86
N ILE A 341 2.46 47.72 -8.83
CA ILE A 341 1.52 48.82 -8.55
C ILE A 341 2.30 50.09 -8.20
N VAL A 342 3.31 50.01 -7.32
CA VAL A 342 4.15 51.15 -6.95
C VAL A 342 4.79 51.77 -8.20
N MET A 343 5.36 50.96 -9.10
CA MET A 343 5.97 51.47 -10.33
C MET A 343 4.95 52.17 -11.25
N VAL A 344 3.72 51.65 -11.38
CA VAL A 344 2.66 52.30 -12.16
C VAL A 344 2.23 53.62 -11.52
N THR A 345 2.14 53.69 -10.18
CA THR A 345 1.78 54.92 -9.48
C THR A 345 2.84 56.01 -9.67
N LEU A 346 4.13 55.65 -9.62
CA LEU A 346 5.23 56.57 -9.86
C LEU A 346 5.28 57.08 -11.32
N GLN A 347 4.86 56.24 -12.28
CA GLN A 347 4.77 56.63 -13.68
C GLN A 347 3.55 57.55 -13.99
N GLY A 348 2.63 57.73 -13.04
CA GLY A 348 1.55 58.72 -13.14
C GLY A 348 0.32 58.29 -13.94
N PHE A 349 -0.05 57.00 -13.95
CA PHE A 349 -1.26 56.45 -14.61
C PHE A 349 -1.50 56.93 -16.07
N VAL A 350 -0.44 57.28 -16.80
CA VAL A 350 -0.55 57.79 -18.17
C VAL A 350 -0.80 56.64 -19.14
N GLY A 351 -1.88 56.72 -19.93
CA GLY A 351 -2.25 55.72 -20.94
C GLY A 351 -2.95 54.48 -20.38
N PRO A 352 -2.92 53.31 -21.08
CA PRO A 352 -3.53 52.08 -20.60
C PRO A 352 -2.74 51.49 -19.43
N TRP A 353 -2.99 52.00 -18.22
CA TRP A 353 -2.29 51.67 -16.97
C TRP A 353 -2.23 50.16 -16.69
N TYR A 354 -3.25 49.40 -17.07
CA TYR A 354 -3.28 47.94 -16.93
C TYR A 354 -2.19 47.25 -17.76
N ARG A 355 -1.87 47.75 -18.97
CA ARG A 355 -0.80 47.18 -19.81
C ARG A 355 0.56 47.42 -19.18
N ASN A 356 0.78 48.62 -18.65
CA ASN A 356 2.00 48.98 -17.95
C ASN A 356 2.16 48.13 -16.68
N LEU A 357 1.08 47.89 -15.94
CA LEU A 357 1.07 47.01 -14.76
C LEU A 357 1.54 45.59 -15.11
N PHE A 358 0.94 44.96 -16.13
CA PHE A 358 1.35 43.61 -16.56
C PHE A 358 2.78 43.58 -17.09
N ARG A 359 3.25 44.64 -17.77
CA ARG A 359 4.63 44.74 -18.24
C ARG A 359 5.63 44.81 -17.08
N PHE A 360 5.35 45.59 -16.03
CA PHE A 360 6.18 45.61 -14.83
C PHE A 360 6.16 44.28 -14.08
N LEU A 361 5.00 43.63 -13.96
CA LEU A 361 4.89 42.31 -13.35
C LEU A 361 5.74 41.27 -14.10
N LEU A 362 5.70 41.28 -15.44
CA LEU A 362 6.52 40.40 -16.26
C LEU A 362 8.01 40.74 -16.19
N LEU A 363 8.38 42.02 -16.10
CA LEU A 363 9.78 42.44 -15.94
C LEU A 363 10.36 41.95 -14.61
N PHE A 364 9.58 42.02 -13.52
CA PHE A 364 10.01 41.53 -12.21
C PHE A 364 9.83 40.02 -12.04
N SER A 365 9.24 39.32 -13.01
CA SER A 365 8.95 37.88 -12.89
C SER A 365 10.20 37.02 -12.70
N TYR A 366 11.36 37.50 -13.13
CA TYR A 366 12.67 36.86 -12.93
C TYR A 366 13.09 36.72 -11.45
N ILE A 367 12.42 37.42 -10.52
CA ILE A 367 12.63 37.26 -9.06
C ILE A 367 12.32 35.84 -8.61
N ILE A 368 11.39 35.14 -9.26
CA ILE A 368 11.06 33.74 -8.97
C ILE A 368 11.83 32.86 -9.96
N PRO A 369 12.98 32.27 -9.57
CA PRO A 369 13.82 31.53 -10.49
C PRO A 369 13.20 30.19 -10.88
N ILE A 370 13.03 29.94 -12.18
CA ILE A 370 12.55 28.65 -12.68
C ILE A 370 13.51 27.50 -12.39
N SER A 371 14.81 27.81 -12.27
CA SER A 371 15.86 26.86 -11.93
C SER A 371 15.67 26.21 -10.56
N LEU A 372 15.00 26.89 -9.61
CA LEU A 372 14.69 26.32 -8.29
C LEU A 372 13.91 25.02 -8.43
N ARG A 373 12.93 24.98 -9.34
CA ARG A 373 12.10 23.79 -9.55
C ARG A 373 12.91 22.63 -10.11
N VAL A 374 13.71 22.90 -11.14
CA VAL A 374 14.57 21.89 -11.78
C VAL A 374 15.57 21.31 -10.78
N ASN A 375 16.25 22.17 -10.03
CA ASN A 375 17.27 21.75 -9.07
C ASN A 375 16.69 20.83 -8.00
N LEU A 376 15.47 21.11 -7.53
CA LEU A 376 14.79 20.27 -6.56
C LEU A 376 14.36 18.94 -7.17
N ASP A 377 13.74 18.94 -8.35
CA ASP A 377 13.29 17.70 -8.98
C ASP A 377 14.47 16.78 -9.37
N MET A 378 15.57 17.36 -9.84
CA MET A 378 16.81 16.64 -10.15
C MET A 378 17.50 16.16 -8.86
N GLY A 379 17.61 17.02 -7.84
CA GLY A 379 18.19 16.67 -6.56
C GLY A 379 17.50 15.46 -5.93
N LYS A 380 16.15 15.45 -5.89
CA LYS A 380 15.39 14.30 -5.38
C LYS A 380 15.67 13.00 -6.15
N ALA A 381 15.80 13.09 -7.48
CA ALA A 381 16.13 11.92 -8.30
C ALA A 381 17.54 11.39 -8.02
N VAL A 382 18.53 12.28 -7.90
CA VAL A 382 19.91 11.94 -7.58
C VAL A 382 20.02 11.32 -6.19
N TYR A 383 19.40 11.92 -5.16
CA TYR A 383 19.39 11.36 -3.81
C TYR A 383 18.73 9.98 -3.77
N GLY A 384 17.59 9.82 -4.45
CA GLY A 384 16.94 8.52 -4.57
C GLY A 384 17.83 7.46 -5.26
N TRP A 385 18.65 7.86 -6.24
CA TRP A 385 19.62 6.97 -6.88
C TRP A 385 20.80 6.63 -5.96
N MET A 386 21.37 7.62 -5.27
CA MET A 386 22.44 7.41 -4.29
C MET A 386 22.01 6.43 -3.18
N MET A 387 20.77 6.56 -2.67
CA MET A 387 20.22 5.64 -1.66
C MET A 387 20.11 4.19 -2.13
N MET A 388 19.89 3.96 -3.44
CA MET A 388 19.83 2.59 -3.99
C MET A 388 21.21 1.98 -4.21
N LYS A 389 22.26 2.80 -4.28
CA LYS A 389 23.65 2.37 -4.52
C LYS A 389 24.49 2.32 -3.23
N ASP A 390 23.89 2.64 -2.09
CA ASP A 390 24.59 2.63 -0.80
C ASP A 390 25.01 1.21 -0.41
N GLU A 391 26.31 1.00 -0.19
CA GLU A 391 26.89 -0.28 0.21
C GLU A 391 26.55 -0.66 1.65
N ASN A 392 26.28 0.33 2.51
CA ASN A 392 25.95 0.09 3.93
C ASN A 392 24.55 -0.48 4.12
N ILE A 393 23.64 -0.28 3.15
CA ILE A 393 22.25 -0.72 3.22
C ILE A 393 21.89 -1.53 1.96
N PRO A 394 22.49 -2.73 1.80
CA PRO A 394 22.29 -3.55 0.61
C PRO A 394 20.82 -3.95 0.45
N GLY A 395 20.34 -3.95 -0.80
CA GLY A 395 18.96 -4.32 -1.13
C GLY A 395 17.92 -3.20 -0.95
N THR A 396 18.35 -1.97 -0.64
CA THR A 396 17.45 -0.81 -0.55
C THR A 396 16.89 -0.42 -1.91
N VAL A 397 15.56 -0.46 -2.05
CA VAL A 397 14.87 -0.05 -3.28
C VAL A 397 13.96 1.14 -3.01
N VAL A 398 14.28 2.28 -3.62
CA VAL A 398 13.45 3.49 -3.55
C VAL A 398 12.22 3.30 -4.45
N ARG A 399 11.04 3.25 -3.83
CA ARG A 399 9.75 3.02 -4.53
C ARG A 399 9.03 4.30 -4.94
N THR A 400 9.48 5.46 -4.47
CA THR A 400 8.89 6.77 -4.74
C THR A 400 9.99 7.80 -4.72
N SER A 401 10.26 8.44 -5.85
CA SER A 401 11.35 9.42 -6.01
C SER A 401 11.00 10.84 -5.55
N THR A 402 9.78 11.09 -5.08
CA THR A 402 9.27 12.44 -4.78
C THR A 402 9.52 12.94 -3.36
N ILE A 403 9.90 12.07 -2.41
CA ILE A 403 9.99 12.39 -0.97
C ILE A 403 11.28 11.96 -0.25
N PRO A 404 12.48 11.89 -0.89
CA PRO A 404 13.70 11.51 -0.19
C PRO A 404 14.04 12.45 0.99
N GLU A 405 13.72 13.73 0.87
CA GLU A 405 14.00 14.76 1.90
C GLU A 405 13.16 14.59 3.18
N GLU A 406 12.01 13.92 3.10
CA GLU A 406 11.13 13.70 4.25
C GLU A 406 11.72 12.70 5.24
N LEU A 407 12.66 11.85 4.80
CA LEU A 407 13.31 10.88 5.68
C LEU A 407 14.09 11.56 6.81
N GLY A 408 14.67 12.75 6.55
CA GLY A 408 15.35 13.56 7.56
C GLY A 408 14.41 14.37 8.47
N ARG A 409 13.10 14.35 8.21
CA ARG A 409 12.06 15.11 8.95
C ARG A 409 11.15 14.20 9.79
N LEU A 410 11.45 12.91 9.88
CA LEU A 410 10.64 11.95 10.63
C LEU A 410 10.77 12.21 12.14
N VAL A 411 9.63 12.45 12.80
CA VAL A 411 9.54 12.59 14.27
C VAL A 411 9.08 11.29 14.93
N TYR A 412 8.17 10.57 14.26
CA TYR A 412 7.59 9.33 14.77
C TYR A 412 7.90 8.19 13.80
N LEU A 413 8.43 7.10 14.35
CA LEU A 413 8.63 5.85 13.63
C LEU A 413 7.62 4.82 14.17
N LEU A 414 6.61 4.51 13.36
CA LEU A 414 5.69 3.43 13.66
C LEU A 414 6.28 2.13 13.11
N THR A 415 6.71 1.24 13.99
CA THR A 415 7.26 -0.06 13.63
C THR A 415 6.23 -1.15 13.86
N ASP A 416 6.01 -1.99 12.85
CA ASP A 416 5.29 -3.25 13.07
C ASP A 416 6.21 -4.22 13.83
N LYS A 417 5.63 -5.03 14.72
CA LYS A 417 6.37 -6.00 15.51
C LYS A 417 6.81 -7.17 14.65
N THR A 418 5.90 -7.68 13.82
CA THR A 418 6.12 -8.89 13.05
C THR A 418 6.76 -8.58 11.70
N GLY A 419 7.84 -9.28 11.36
CA GLY A 419 8.55 -9.09 10.08
C GLY A 419 9.52 -7.89 10.05
N THR A 420 9.38 -6.90 10.94
CA THR A 420 10.30 -5.74 11.04
C THR A 420 11.22 -5.78 12.26
N CYS A 421 10.70 -5.91 13.48
CA CYS A 421 11.55 -5.99 14.68
C CYS A 421 11.95 -7.43 15.02
N GLY A 422 11.08 -8.40 14.75
CA GLY A 422 11.34 -9.82 14.96
C GLY A 422 12.13 -10.44 13.81
N ALA A 423 13.45 -10.23 13.75
CA ALA A 423 14.30 -11.22 13.10
C ALA A 423 14.29 -12.47 13.99
N SER A 424 13.36 -13.39 13.77
CA SER A 424 13.26 -14.61 14.57
C SER A 424 14.57 -15.40 14.46
N PRO A 425 15.25 -15.62 15.59
CA PRO A 425 15.03 -16.85 16.31
C PRO A 425 14.22 -16.59 17.58
N LEU A 426 13.30 -17.50 17.89
CA LEU A 426 12.68 -17.60 19.20
C LEU A 426 13.79 -17.77 20.25
N LEU A 427 14.18 -16.67 20.89
CA LEU A 427 15.08 -16.72 22.03
C LEU A 427 14.25 -17.10 23.25
N PHE A 428 14.30 -18.38 23.62
CA PHE A 428 13.57 -18.92 24.76
C PHE A 428 14.15 -18.31 26.05
N PHE A 429 13.49 -17.30 26.61
CA PHE A 429 13.82 -16.79 27.94
C PHE A 429 13.10 -17.64 28.98
N LEU A 430 13.80 -18.59 29.57
CA LEU A 430 13.31 -19.32 30.74
C LEU A 430 13.35 -18.39 31.96
N PHE A 431 12.21 -17.81 32.33
CA PHE A 431 12.05 -17.13 33.62
C PHE A 431 11.67 -18.15 34.69
N LEU A 432 12.65 -18.60 35.47
CA LEU A 432 12.41 -19.35 36.70
C LEU A 432 12.10 -18.35 37.83
N TYR A 433 10.82 -18.19 38.16
CA TYR A 433 10.41 -17.58 39.42
C TYR A 433 10.48 -18.65 40.51
N CYS A 434 11.50 -18.62 41.37
CA CYS A 434 11.49 -19.42 42.59
C CYS A 434 12.28 -18.73 43.71
N GLN A 435 11.66 -18.68 44.88
CA GLN A 435 11.96 -17.77 46.00
C GLN A 435 13.21 -18.15 46.83
N ASN A 436 14.04 -19.09 46.36
CA ASN A 436 15.25 -19.53 47.06
C ASN A 436 16.37 -19.92 46.09
N CYS A 437 17.36 -19.02 45.92
CA CYS A 437 18.46 -19.14 44.95
C CYS A 437 19.48 -20.26 45.23
N ILE A 438 19.52 -20.87 46.42
CA ILE A 438 20.64 -21.74 46.84
C ILE A 438 20.49 -23.20 46.35
N SER A 439 19.27 -23.72 46.18
CA SER A 439 19.07 -25.12 45.72
C SER A 439 19.35 -25.30 44.21
N ILE A 440 19.20 -24.23 43.42
CA ILE A 440 19.29 -24.28 41.95
C ILE A 440 20.73 -24.45 41.47
N LEU A 441 21.72 -23.90 42.16
CA LEU A 441 23.13 -24.05 41.81
C LEU A 441 23.56 -25.53 41.81
N LYS A 442 23.14 -26.31 42.80
CA LYS A 442 23.43 -27.76 42.87
C LYS A 442 22.69 -28.57 41.79
N GLN A 443 21.50 -28.14 41.38
CA GLN A 443 20.71 -28.84 40.37
C GLN A 443 21.14 -28.52 38.94
N LEU A 444 21.60 -27.28 38.68
CA LEU A 444 22.21 -26.89 37.42
C LEU A 444 23.58 -27.54 37.22
N GLU A 445 24.37 -27.67 38.29
CA GLU A 445 25.66 -28.37 38.26
C GLU A 445 25.48 -29.87 37.95
N PHE A 446 24.36 -30.47 38.39
CA PHE A 446 23.98 -31.86 38.06
C PHE A 446 23.56 -32.02 36.59
N LEU A 447 22.83 -31.06 36.02
CA LEU A 447 22.45 -31.05 34.60
C LEU A 447 23.64 -30.75 33.66
N LEU A 448 24.56 -29.86 34.08
CA LEU A 448 25.81 -29.54 33.36
C LEU A 448 26.73 -30.76 33.20
N LYS A 449 26.66 -31.74 34.11
CA LYS A 449 27.46 -32.98 34.06
C LYS A 449 26.95 -34.01 33.04
N MET A 450 25.71 -33.90 32.57
CA MET A 450 25.11 -34.86 31.62
C MET A 450 25.35 -34.53 30.13
N SER A 451 25.75 -33.31 29.75
CA SER A 451 25.99 -33.00 28.33
C SER A 451 27.02 -31.87 28.15
N PRO A 452 28.33 -32.18 28.17
CA PRO A 452 29.40 -31.17 28.14
C PRO A 452 29.64 -30.54 26.75
N ASN A 453 29.01 -31.01 25.68
CA ASN A 453 29.40 -30.67 24.31
C ASN A 453 28.53 -29.61 23.59
N TYR A 454 27.46 -29.08 24.21
CA TYR A 454 26.50 -28.24 23.47
C TYR A 454 26.18 -26.87 24.07
N PHE A 455 26.72 -26.50 25.24
CA PHE A 455 26.34 -25.23 25.88
C PHE A 455 27.53 -24.52 26.53
N THR A 456 27.79 -23.28 26.10
CA THR A 456 28.69 -22.35 26.80
C THR A 456 27.85 -21.28 27.51
N ILE A 457 27.87 -21.27 28.84
CA ILE A 457 27.14 -20.28 29.65
C ILE A 457 28.12 -19.21 30.12
N THR A 458 27.85 -17.94 29.83
CA THR A 458 28.54 -16.79 30.45
C THR A 458 27.64 -16.14 31.48
N VAL A 459 28.06 -16.20 32.75
CA VAL A 459 27.38 -15.53 33.88
C VAL A 459 27.99 -14.14 34.06
N LYS A 460 27.18 -13.08 33.93
CA LYS A 460 27.56 -11.73 34.36
C LYS A 460 26.60 -11.29 35.46
N GLY A 461 27.12 -11.16 36.68
CA GLY A 461 26.38 -10.59 37.82
C GLY A 461 27.09 -9.35 38.36
N SER A 462 26.35 -8.26 38.54
CA SER A 462 26.69 -7.20 39.50
C SER A 462 25.86 -7.47 40.75
N SER A 463 26.54 -7.66 41.87
CA SER A 463 25.92 -7.89 43.18
C SER A 463 25.26 -6.59 43.62
N TYR A 464 23.96 -6.40 43.43
CA TYR A 464 23.05 -5.50 44.19
C TYR A 464 21.65 -5.48 43.53
N SER A 465 21.05 -6.65 43.32
CA SER A 465 19.63 -6.90 43.02
C SER A 465 19.56 -8.36 42.57
N GLY A 466 18.86 -9.22 43.30
CA GLY A 466 18.88 -10.69 43.17
C GLY A 466 18.34 -11.27 41.86
N ILE A 467 18.73 -10.73 40.71
CA ILE A 467 18.35 -11.16 39.38
C ILE A 467 19.58 -11.81 38.72
N LEU A 468 19.58 -13.14 38.66
CA LEU A 468 20.59 -13.89 37.92
C LEU A 468 20.17 -13.96 36.43
N ARG A 469 20.87 -13.24 35.54
CA ARG A 469 20.70 -13.40 34.09
C ARG A 469 21.66 -14.47 33.58
N ILE A 470 21.11 -15.62 33.19
CA ILE A 470 21.87 -16.69 32.54
C ILE A 470 21.71 -16.53 31.02
N ARG A 471 22.83 -16.38 30.30
CA ARG A 471 22.85 -16.33 28.84
C ARG A 471 23.28 -17.69 28.31
N LEU A 472 22.34 -18.44 27.76
CA LEU A 472 22.62 -19.68 27.02
C LEU A 472 22.85 -19.31 25.56
N LYS A 473 24.02 -19.62 25.04
CA LYS A 473 24.30 -19.63 23.60
C LYS A 473 24.18 -21.08 23.14
N VAL A 474 23.31 -21.34 22.17
CA VAL A 474 23.26 -22.59 21.42
C VAL A 474 24.42 -22.62 20.43
#